data_AF-A0A3E4X508-F1
#
_entry.id   AF-A0A3E4X508-F1
#
_cell.length_a   1.000
_cell.length_b   1.000
_cell.length_c   1.000
_cell.angle_alpha   90.00
_cell.angle_beta   90.00
_cell.angle_gamma   90.00
#
_symmetry.space_group_name_H-M   'P 1'
#
loop_
_entity.id
_entity.type
_entity.pdbx_description
1 polymer ?
#
loop_
_entity_poly.entity_id
_entity_poly.type
_entity_poly.pdbx_seq_one_letter_code
_entity_poly.pdbx_strand_id
1 'polypeptide(L)'
;MEIKKLANEMVDTLRESVWNKIDQEVTDERWNNIGFAAQAMVESKVPEQQILNMLIKYWDLRPSEAKDVLQFAVDNTVDDTK
;
A
#
# COMPACT_ATOMS: atom_id res chain seq x y z
N MET A 1 14.07 27.80 32.44
CA MET A 1 14.20 26.35 32.17
C MET A 1 12.96 25.86 31.42
N GLU A 2 11.75 26.23 31.89
CA GLU A 2 10.45 25.93 31.27
C GLU A 2 10.31 26.32 29.79
N ILE A 3 10.74 27.52 29.37
CA ILE A 3 10.59 27.97 27.97
C ILE A 3 11.38 27.09 26.99
N LYS A 4 12.57 26.61 27.40
CA LYS A 4 13.38 25.70 26.56
C LYS A 4 12.76 24.31 26.47
N LYS A 5 12.13 23.84 27.57
CA LYS A 5 11.41 22.56 27.61
C LYS A 5 10.20 22.59 26.68
N LEU A 6 9.37 23.64 26.76
CA LEU A 6 8.22 23.83 25.87
C LEU A 6 8.64 23.90 24.39
N ALA A 7 9.72 24.63 24.07
CA ALA A 7 10.22 24.70 22.71
C ALA A 7 10.69 23.35 22.16
N ASN A 8 11.33 22.52 23.00
CA ASN A 8 11.74 21.17 22.61
C ASN A 8 10.54 20.25 22.38
N GLU A 9 9.54 20.27 23.27
CA GLU A 9 8.31 19.48 23.13
C GLU A 9 7.55 19.80 21.84
N MET A 10 7.50 21.08 21.45
CA MET A 10 6.90 21.52 20.18
C MET A 10 7.70 21.01 18.97
N VAL A 11 9.03 21.05 19.02
CA VAL A 11 9.89 20.53 17.95
C VAL A 11 9.75 19.02 17.80
N ASP A 12 9.67 18.28 18.92
CA ASP A 12 9.49 16.83 18.91
C ASP A 12 8.12 16.44 18.34
N THR A 13 7.06 17.16 18.70
CA THR A 13 5.71 16.97 18.12
C THR A 13 5.71 17.19 16.60
N LEU A 14 6.39 18.25 16.12
CA LEU A 14 6.51 18.51 14.67
C LEU A 14 7.30 17.40 13.96
N ARG A 15 8.36 16.88 14.58
CA ARG A 15 9.14 15.77 14.04
C ARG A 15 8.30 14.50 13.95
N GLU A 16 7.57 14.15 14.99
CA GLU A 16 6.65 13.00 14.99
C GLU A 16 5.61 13.13 13.88
N SER A 17 5.02 14.32 13.70
CA SER A 17 4.07 14.56 12.60
C SER A 17 4.69 14.37 11.22
N VAL A 18 5.94 14.80 11.02
CA VAL A 18 6.65 14.58 9.74
C VAL A 18 6.93 13.10 9.53
N TRP A 19 7.40 12.39 10.56
CA TRP A 19 7.67 10.96 10.47
C TRP A 19 6.41 10.14 10.18
N ASN A 20 5.29 10.45 10.84
CA ASN A 20 4.01 9.79 10.58
C ASN A 20 3.54 10.00 9.14
N LYS A 21 3.76 11.20 8.59
CA LYS A 21 3.41 11.49 7.19
C LYS A 21 4.27 10.68 6.21
N ILE A 22 5.58 10.58 6.48
CA ILE A 22 6.49 9.78 5.66
C ILE A 22 6.10 8.31 5.72
N ASP A 23 5.81 7.78 6.91
CA ASP A 23 5.40 6.37 7.09
C ASP A 23 4.10 6.07 6.33
N GLN A 24 3.14 7.00 6.37
CA GLN A 24 1.90 6.89 5.60
C GLN A 24 2.18 6.90 4.09
N GLU A 25 2.99 7.84 3.58
CA GLU A 25 3.32 7.92 2.15
C GLU A 25 4.04 6.66 1.65
N VAL A 26 4.95 6.10 2.45
CA VAL A 26 5.64 4.83 2.15
C VAL A 26 4.66 3.66 2.13
N THR A 27 3.73 3.64 3.09
CA THR A 27 2.68 2.61 3.15
C THR A 27 1.76 2.69 1.93
N ASP A 28 1.33 3.88 1.55
CA ASP A 28 0.48 4.12 0.39
C ASP A 28 1.19 3.72 -0.92
N GLU A 29 2.47 4.09 -1.08
CA GLU A 29 3.27 3.74 -2.25
C GLU A 29 3.42 2.22 -2.40
N ARG A 30 3.67 1.50 -1.30
CA ARG A 30 3.72 0.04 -1.28
C ARG A 30 2.40 -0.57 -1.77
N TRP A 31 1.26 -0.12 -1.26
CA TRP A 31 -0.05 -0.65 -1.66
C TRP A 31 -0.41 -0.30 -3.09
N ASN A 32 -0.09 0.91 -3.56
CA ASN A 32 -0.27 1.31 -4.95
C ASN A 32 0.55 0.43 -5.90
N ASN A 33 1.82 0.17 -5.57
CA ASN A 33 2.68 -0.70 -6.37
C ASN A 33 2.10 -2.12 -6.51
N ILE A 34 1.63 -2.68 -5.40
CA ILE A 34 0.97 -3.99 -5.37
C ILE A 34 -0.29 -3.99 -6.24
N GLY A 35 -1.14 -2.96 -6.09
CA GLY A 35 -2.39 -2.82 -6.84
C GLY A 35 -2.16 -2.76 -8.34
N PHE A 36 -1.23 -1.91 -8.80
CA PHE A 36 -0.89 -1.79 -10.22
C PHE A 36 -0.28 -3.08 -10.78
N ALA A 37 0.58 -3.76 -10.02
CA ALA A 37 1.11 -5.05 -10.43
C ALA A 37 0.00 -6.11 -10.59
N ALA A 38 -0.97 -6.13 -9.66
CA ALA A 38 -2.13 -7.02 -9.73
C ALA A 38 -3.01 -6.72 -10.95
N GLN A 39 -3.30 -5.44 -11.23
CA GLN A 39 -4.06 -5.02 -12.41
C GLN A 39 -3.37 -5.46 -13.70
N ALA A 40 -2.06 -5.21 -13.84
CA ALA A 40 -1.30 -5.63 -15.01
C ALA A 40 -1.34 -7.16 -15.22
N MET A 41 -1.32 -7.94 -14.14
CA MET A 41 -1.45 -9.41 -14.22
C MET A 41 -2.86 -9.83 -14.67
N VAL A 42 -3.91 -9.17 -14.18
CA VAL A 42 -5.31 -9.42 -14.58
C VAL A 42 -5.51 -9.08 -16.06
N GLU A 43 -5.07 -7.92 -16.52
CA GLU A 43 -5.13 -7.49 -17.92
C GLU A 43 -4.38 -8.44 -18.85
N SER A 44 -3.25 -8.97 -18.37
CA SER A 44 -2.44 -9.98 -19.08
C SER A 44 -3.06 -11.38 -19.06
N LYS A 45 -4.25 -11.54 -18.45
CA LYS A 45 -5.00 -12.81 -18.33
C LYS A 45 -4.19 -13.90 -17.63
N VAL A 46 -3.34 -13.52 -16.67
CA VAL A 46 -2.67 -14.48 -15.79
C VAL A 46 -3.75 -15.21 -14.97
N PRO A 47 -3.69 -16.55 -14.83
CA PRO A 47 -4.69 -17.27 -14.04
C PRO A 47 -4.77 -16.75 -12.60
N GLU A 48 -5.97 -16.55 -12.07
CA GLU A 48 -6.19 -15.98 -10.73
C GLU A 48 -5.37 -16.67 -9.64
N GLN A 49 -5.34 -18.02 -9.63
CA GLN A 49 -4.57 -18.77 -8.66
C GLN A 49 -3.06 -18.50 -8.76
N GLN A 50 -2.55 -18.24 -9.96
CA GLN A 50 -1.15 -17.85 -10.15
C GLN A 50 -0.90 -16.44 -9.63
N ILE A 51 -1.83 -15.50 -9.84
CA ILE A 51 -1.75 -14.14 -9.27
C ILE A 51 -1.71 -14.20 -7.75
N LEU A 52 -2.62 -14.95 -7.11
CA LEU A 52 -2.65 -15.13 -5.66
C LEU A 52 -1.32 -15.69 -5.13
N ASN A 53 -0.77 -16.71 -5.80
CA ASN A 53 0.52 -17.30 -5.41
C ASN A 53 1.66 -16.28 -5.54
N MET A 54 1.65 -15.43 -6.56
CA MET A 54 2.67 -14.38 -6.76
C MET A 54 2.56 -13.28 -5.70
N LEU A 55 1.35 -12.81 -5.40
CA LEU A 55 1.09 -11.80 -4.38
C LEU A 55 1.55 -12.27 -2.99
N ILE A 56 1.25 -13.52 -2.62
CA ILE A 56 1.71 -14.11 -1.37
C ILE A 56 3.24 -14.25 -1.37
N LYS A 57 3.83 -14.78 -2.45
CA LYS A 57 5.27 -15.10 -2.47
C LYS A 57 6.18 -13.88 -2.55
N TYR A 58 5.84 -12.89 -3.37
CA TYR A 58 6.75 -11.79 -3.71
C TYR A 58 6.47 -10.50 -2.95
N TRP A 59 5.24 -10.31 -2.45
CA TRP A 59 4.88 -9.17 -1.61
C TRP A 59 4.57 -9.56 -0.16
N ASP A 60 4.75 -10.84 0.19
CA ASP A 60 4.53 -11.40 1.53
C ASP A 60 3.13 -11.11 2.08
N LEU A 61 2.13 -11.12 1.19
CA LEU A 61 0.75 -10.90 1.58
C LEU A 61 0.16 -12.15 2.25
N ARG A 62 -0.68 -11.95 3.27
CA ARG A 62 -1.53 -13.02 3.81
C ARG A 62 -2.52 -13.46 2.74
N PRO A 63 -3.02 -14.71 2.78
CA PRO A 63 -4.01 -15.17 1.81
C PRO A 63 -5.28 -14.32 1.72
N SER A 64 -5.70 -13.66 2.81
CA SER A 64 -6.81 -12.72 2.79
C SER A 64 -6.46 -11.43 2.05
N GLU A 65 -5.29 -10.85 2.33
CA GLU A 65 -4.83 -9.61 1.67
C GLU A 65 -4.61 -9.82 0.18
N ALA A 66 -4.06 -10.97 -0.22
CA ALA A 66 -3.90 -11.31 -1.62
C ALA A 66 -5.25 -11.41 -2.36
N LYS A 67 -6.30 -11.89 -1.69
CA LYS A 67 -7.67 -11.92 -2.24
C LYS A 67 -8.25 -10.52 -2.37
N ASP A 68 -8.08 -9.69 -1.36
CA ASP A 68 -8.57 -8.30 -1.37
C ASP A 68 -7.91 -7.50 -2.49
N VAL A 69 -6.60 -7.66 -2.68
CA VAL A 69 -5.84 -7.04 -3.78
C VAL A 69 -6.28 -7.56 -5.14
N LEU A 70 -6.49 -8.87 -5.29
CA LEU A 70 -6.97 -9.43 -6.56
C LEU A 70 -8.37 -8.91 -6.90
N GLN A 71 -9.27 -8.86 -5.91
CA GLN A 71 -10.62 -8.33 -6.10
C GLN A 71 -10.56 -6.86 -6.54
N PHE A 72 -9.76 -6.04 -5.86
CA PHE A 72 -9.52 -4.65 -6.26
C PHE A 72 -9.02 -4.56 -7.72
N ALA A 73 -8.06 -5.39 -8.11
CA ALA A 73 -7.52 -5.37 -9.47
C ALA A 73 -8.58 -5.77 -10.52
N VAL A 74 -9.41 -6.77 -10.25
CA VAL A 74 -10.50 -7.17 -11.14
C VAL A 74 -11.54 -6.05 -11.27
N ASP A 75 -11.96 -5.45 -10.17
CA ASP A 75 -12.99 -4.40 -10.19
C ASP A 75 -12.54 -3.17 -10.99
N ASN A 76 -11.26 -2.79 -10.88
CA ASN A 76 -10.72 -1.61 -11.57
C ASN A 76 -10.29 -1.86 -13.02
N THR A 77 -10.13 -3.12 -13.45
CA THR A 77 -9.84 -3.45 -14.87
C THR A 77 -11.11 -3.59 -15.72
N VAL A 78 -12.26 -3.86 -15.08
CA VAL A 78 -13.57 -3.94 -15.73
C VAL A 78 -14.09 -2.57 -16.18
N ASP A 79 -13.69 -1.48 -15.51
CA ASP A 79 -14.12 -0.12 -15.87
C ASP A 79 -13.38 0.46 -17.09
N ASP A 80 -12.15 0.02 -17.38
CA ASP A 80 -11.36 0.48 -18.54
C ASP A 80 -11.76 -0.19 -19.88
N THR A 81 -12.71 -1.13 -19.88
CA THR A 81 -13.19 -1.82 -21.09
C THR A 81 -14.55 -1.32 -21.64
N LYS A 82 -15.10 -0.22 -21.11
CA LYS A 82 -16.30 0.47 -21.62
C LYS A 82 -15.96 1.71 -22.42
#